data_AF-A0A3G9IYP7-F1
#
_entry.id   AF-A0A3G9IYP7-F1
#
_cell.length_a   1.000
_cell.length_b   1.000
_cell.length_c   1.000
_cell.angle_alpha   90.00
_cell.angle_beta   90.00
_cell.angle_gamma   90.00
#
_symmetry.space_group_name_H-M   'P 1'
#
loop_
_entity.id
_entity.type
_entity.pdbx_description
1 polymer ?
#
loop_
_entity_poly.entity_id
_entity_poly.type
_entity_poly.pdbx_seq_one_letter_code
_entity_poly.pdbx_strand_id
1 'polypeptide(L)'
;MTKSSQRIPLYTQIRQYIQDQITQKIWLPNDRIPSENEFASQFGVSRITVKNALAALIEEGIIFRVQGKGSFVSPDTTGEPFIYRSDSTNDTSKPLIAYLMPRLENMYTAQLLSGVESELSKLGYRLIFCRTHDSQDIEKDILREVIQLGVKGIIIFPVEGETYSEEILRLTLSEFPLVVLDRYLRGIETNCVCSDNVQGAHEATSHLVSLGHTRIGFVSTAYQGTTSIEDRLTGYEKSLADHNIPVDHSLRLCHFDNEQTNTILQEGVADETVRHEVQSFLRKNPDMTAVFAINSAVGLTIMEAAVEIGIHVPEDLSIVFFDNYELSALSKVPPTCVSQQEKELGKEAVRLLDSIIKHPKQERRKILLPTKLIVRKSTAVLSVEQPSI
;
A
#
# COMPACT_ATOMS: atom_id res chain seq x y z
N MET A 1 -6.87 -66.97 -41.31
CA MET A 1 -6.30 -65.61 -41.40
C MET A 1 -6.30 -65.00 -40.01
N THR A 2 -5.10 -64.78 -39.49
CA THR A 2 -4.75 -64.44 -38.11
C THR A 2 -5.17 -63.01 -37.77
N LYS A 3 -5.87 -62.81 -36.65
CA LYS A 3 -6.24 -61.49 -36.12
C LYS A 3 -4.97 -60.68 -35.81
N SER A 4 -4.80 -59.54 -36.48
CA SER A 4 -3.77 -58.55 -36.16
C SER A 4 -4.09 -57.94 -34.79
N SER A 5 -3.31 -58.32 -33.78
CA SER A 5 -3.33 -57.69 -32.45
C SER A 5 -2.79 -56.27 -32.59
N GLN A 6 -3.66 -55.25 -32.47
CA GLN A 6 -3.22 -53.86 -32.41
C GLN A 6 -2.30 -53.70 -31.19
N ARG A 7 -0.98 -53.59 -31.42
CA ARG A 7 0.00 -53.31 -30.38
C ARG A 7 -0.34 -51.96 -29.75
N ILE A 8 -0.78 -51.99 -28.49
CA ILE A 8 -1.02 -50.79 -27.68
C ILE A 8 0.25 -49.93 -27.70
N PRO A 9 0.16 -48.60 -27.93
CA PRO A 9 1.33 -47.74 -27.91
C PRO A 9 2.13 -47.87 -26.60
N LEU A 10 3.46 -47.95 -26.69
CA LEU A 10 4.34 -48.15 -25.52
C LEU A 10 4.17 -47.06 -24.45
N TYR A 11 3.87 -45.83 -24.86
CA TYR A 11 3.47 -44.74 -23.96
C TYR A 11 2.24 -45.10 -23.11
N THR A 12 1.21 -45.67 -23.73
CA THR A 12 -0.03 -46.08 -23.05
C THR A 12 0.22 -47.26 -22.12
N GLN A 13 1.12 -48.18 -22.50
CA GLN A 13 1.52 -49.29 -21.63
C GLN A 13 2.22 -48.81 -20.36
N ILE A 14 3.11 -47.81 -20.47
CA ILE A 14 3.79 -47.21 -19.30
C ILE A 14 2.78 -46.52 -18.37
N ARG A 15 1.81 -45.79 -18.93
CA ARG A 15 0.74 -45.14 -18.14
C ARG A 15 -0.09 -46.17 -17.38
N GLN A 16 -0.58 -47.19 -18.09
CA GLN A 16 -1.39 -48.24 -17.48
C GLN A 16 -0.62 -48.97 -16.39
N TYR A 17 0.66 -49.29 -16.63
CA TYR A 17 1.50 -49.92 -15.63
C TYR A 17 1.59 -49.08 -14.35
N ILE A 18 1.85 -47.79 -14.46
CA ILE A 18 1.95 -46.90 -13.29
C ILE A 18 0.62 -46.83 -12.54
N GLN A 19 -0.50 -46.69 -13.25
CA GLN A 19 -1.83 -46.68 -12.66
C GLN A 19 -2.17 -48.00 -11.95
N ASP A 20 -1.79 -49.14 -12.54
CA ASP A 20 -2.00 -50.46 -11.95
C ASP A 20 -1.20 -50.64 -10.66
N GLN A 21 0.06 -50.20 -10.62
CA GLN A 21 0.89 -50.26 -9.39
C GLN A 21 0.29 -49.44 -8.25
N ILE A 22 -0.27 -48.26 -8.55
CA ILE A 22 -0.93 -47.40 -7.56
C ILE A 22 -2.26 -48.02 -7.12
N THR A 23 -3.08 -48.51 -8.06
CA THR A 23 -4.40 -49.11 -7.78
C THR A 23 -4.26 -50.38 -6.94
N GLN A 24 -3.23 -51.19 -7.19
CA GLN A 24 -2.89 -52.38 -6.42
C GLN A 24 -2.23 -52.06 -5.06
N LYS A 25 -2.05 -50.77 -4.72
CA LYS A 25 -1.37 -50.28 -3.52
C LYS A 25 0.06 -50.81 -3.35
N ILE A 26 0.72 -51.11 -4.47
CA ILE A 26 2.16 -51.45 -4.50
C ILE A 26 2.98 -50.16 -4.31
N TRP A 27 2.52 -49.06 -4.91
CA TRP A 27 2.99 -47.71 -4.62
C TRP A 27 1.90 -46.94 -3.87
N LEU A 28 2.26 -46.45 -2.69
CA LEU A 28 1.37 -45.70 -1.81
C LEU A 28 1.47 -44.19 -2.10
N PRO A 29 0.49 -43.39 -1.63
CA PRO A 29 0.60 -41.94 -1.59
C PRO A 29 1.98 -41.44 -1.12
N ASN A 30 2.57 -40.52 -1.88
CA ASN A 30 3.91 -39.95 -1.66
C ASN A 30 5.10 -40.91 -1.87
N ASP A 31 4.88 -42.15 -2.32
CA ASP A 31 5.99 -43.01 -2.71
C ASP A 31 6.69 -42.49 -3.97
N ARG A 32 8.01 -42.59 -3.98
CA ARG A 32 8.83 -42.27 -5.14
C ARG A 32 8.69 -43.36 -6.19
N ILE A 33 8.35 -42.98 -7.42
CA ILE A 33 8.33 -43.90 -8.55
C ILE A 33 9.71 -43.94 -9.24
N PRO A 34 10.01 -45.00 -10.02
CA PRO A 34 11.23 -45.08 -10.81
C PRO A 34 11.46 -43.84 -11.68
N SER A 35 12.74 -43.55 -11.94
CA SER A 35 13.15 -42.43 -12.79
C SER A 35 12.84 -42.69 -14.27
N GLU A 36 12.86 -41.61 -15.07
CA GLU A 36 12.70 -41.70 -16.53
C GLU A 36 13.69 -42.69 -17.17
N ASN A 37 14.89 -42.84 -16.60
CA ASN A 37 15.93 -43.72 -17.11
C ASN A 37 15.63 -45.18 -16.80
N GLU A 38 15.16 -45.45 -15.58
CA GLU A 38 14.81 -46.80 -15.14
C GLU A 38 13.60 -47.32 -15.92
N PHE A 39 12.57 -46.47 -16.11
CA PHE A 39 11.44 -46.80 -16.97
C PHE A 39 11.86 -46.97 -18.45
N ALA A 40 12.76 -46.14 -18.97
CA ALA A 40 13.25 -46.27 -20.34
C ALA A 40 13.98 -47.62 -20.54
N SER A 41 14.83 -48.01 -19.58
CA SER A 41 15.51 -49.31 -19.59
C SER A 41 14.56 -50.48 -19.41
N GLN A 42 13.58 -50.38 -18.49
CA GLN A 42 12.62 -51.44 -18.20
C GLN A 42 11.70 -51.74 -19.39
N PHE A 43 11.22 -50.69 -20.08
CA PHE A 43 10.28 -50.83 -21.20
C PHE A 43 10.99 -50.85 -22.57
N GLY A 44 12.31 -50.71 -22.61
CA GLY A 44 13.09 -50.71 -23.85
C GLY A 44 12.74 -49.55 -24.78
N VAL A 45 12.45 -48.36 -24.23
CA VAL A 45 12.00 -47.17 -24.98
C VAL A 45 12.94 -45.97 -24.80
N SER A 46 12.75 -44.93 -25.62
CA SER A 46 13.46 -43.67 -25.42
C SER A 46 12.98 -42.94 -24.16
N ARG A 47 13.86 -42.15 -23.53
CA ARG A 47 13.49 -41.29 -22.39
C ARG A 47 12.36 -40.32 -22.73
N ILE A 48 12.27 -39.85 -23.97
CA ILE A 48 11.23 -38.91 -24.43
C ILE A 48 9.85 -39.57 -24.37
N THR A 49 9.75 -40.85 -24.73
CA THR A 49 8.51 -41.64 -24.64
C THR A 49 8.03 -41.74 -23.20
N VAL A 50 8.95 -41.98 -22.26
CA VAL A 50 8.65 -42.03 -20.81
C VAL A 50 8.27 -40.65 -20.28
N LYS A 51 9.03 -39.61 -20.65
CA LYS A 51 8.77 -38.24 -20.24
C LYS A 51 7.35 -37.81 -20.61
N ASN A 52 6.92 -38.12 -21.83
CA ASN A 52 5.55 -37.84 -22.25
C ASN A 52 4.54 -38.61 -21.39
N ALA A 53 4.78 -39.90 -21.11
CA ALA A 53 3.88 -40.73 -20.31
C ALA A 53 3.69 -40.19 -18.88
N LEU A 54 4.79 -39.73 -18.28
CA LEU A 54 4.76 -39.09 -16.97
C LEU A 54 4.07 -37.71 -17.02
N ALA A 55 4.28 -36.93 -18.08
CA ALA A 55 3.64 -35.61 -18.22
C ALA A 55 2.11 -35.70 -18.20
N ALA A 56 1.53 -36.66 -18.91
CA ALA A 56 0.07 -36.85 -18.88
C ALA A 56 -0.46 -37.32 -17.53
N LEU A 57 0.29 -38.19 -16.82
CA LEU A 57 -0.12 -38.59 -15.46
C LEU A 57 -0.01 -37.45 -14.44
N ILE A 58 0.88 -36.47 -14.69
CA ILE A 58 0.96 -35.24 -13.89
C ILE A 58 -0.24 -34.34 -14.18
N GLU A 59 -0.61 -34.19 -15.45
CA GLU A 59 -1.77 -33.41 -15.88
C GLU A 59 -3.08 -33.98 -15.30
N GLU A 60 -3.17 -35.30 -15.20
CA GLU A 60 -4.31 -36.03 -14.60
C GLU A 60 -4.29 -36.06 -13.07
N GLY A 61 -3.28 -35.47 -12.41
CA GLY A 61 -3.17 -35.43 -10.95
C GLY A 61 -2.84 -36.78 -10.28
N ILE A 62 -2.38 -37.78 -11.04
CA ILE A 62 -2.09 -39.14 -10.55
C ILE A 62 -0.72 -39.20 -9.89
N ILE A 63 0.24 -38.45 -10.43
CA ILE A 63 1.59 -38.31 -9.90
C ILE A 63 1.98 -36.83 -9.89
N PHE A 64 2.99 -36.46 -9.11
CA PHE A 64 3.59 -35.13 -9.13
C PHE A 64 5.11 -35.22 -9.24
N ARG A 65 5.75 -34.10 -9.62
CA ARG A 65 7.20 -34.01 -9.75
C ARG A 65 7.78 -33.05 -8.75
N VAL A 66 8.88 -33.44 -8.11
CA VAL A 66 9.69 -32.59 -7.24
C VAL A 66 11.04 -32.37 -7.88
N GLN A 67 11.37 -31.11 -8.16
CA GLN A 67 12.63 -30.74 -8.79
C GLN A 67 13.82 -31.27 -7.99
N GLY A 68 14.73 -31.98 -8.67
CA GLY A 68 15.91 -32.61 -8.04
C GLY A 68 15.64 -33.88 -7.23
N LYS A 69 14.38 -34.23 -6.92
CA LYS A 69 14.03 -35.42 -6.11
C LYS A 69 13.32 -36.54 -6.90
N GLY A 70 12.68 -36.23 -8.02
CA GLY A 70 12.05 -37.22 -8.91
C GLY A 70 10.53 -37.07 -9.01
N SER A 71 9.84 -38.14 -9.40
CA SER A 71 8.37 -38.20 -9.49
C SER A 71 7.80 -39.07 -8.37
N PHE A 72 6.60 -38.75 -7.91
CA PHE A 72 5.97 -39.36 -6.73
C PHE A 72 4.47 -39.57 -6.98
N VAL A 73 3.86 -40.53 -6.28
CA VAL A 73 2.41 -40.78 -6.34
C VAL A 73 1.66 -39.67 -5.61
N SER A 74 0.62 -39.10 -6.24
CA SER A 74 -0.19 -38.05 -5.64
C SER A 74 -0.96 -38.55 -4.40
N PRO A 75 -1.04 -37.75 -3.31
CA PRO A 75 -1.83 -38.12 -2.14
C PRO A 75 -3.33 -38.00 -2.35
N ASP A 76 -3.77 -37.15 -3.29
CA ASP A 76 -5.15 -36.99 -3.71
C ASP A 76 -5.25 -37.04 -5.24
N THR A 77 -6.14 -37.90 -5.76
CA THR A 77 -6.46 -38.03 -7.18
C THR A 77 -7.77 -37.30 -7.49
N THR A 78 -7.75 -35.97 -7.42
CA THR A 78 -8.92 -35.11 -7.69
C THR A 78 -9.13 -34.80 -9.18
N GLY A 79 -8.27 -35.32 -10.07
CA GLY A 79 -8.32 -35.02 -11.51
C GLY A 79 -7.70 -33.68 -11.88
N GLU A 80 -7.06 -32.98 -10.94
CA GLU A 80 -6.28 -31.76 -11.16
C GLU A 80 -4.80 -31.98 -10.80
N PRO A 81 -3.85 -31.29 -11.45
CA PRO A 81 -2.42 -31.43 -11.16
C PRO A 81 -2.08 -31.14 -9.70
N PHE A 82 -1.45 -32.09 -9.01
CA PHE A 82 -1.02 -31.90 -7.63
C PHE A 82 0.25 -31.03 -7.57
N ILE A 83 0.13 -29.89 -6.89
CA ILE A 83 1.26 -29.01 -6.62
C ILE A 83 1.94 -29.47 -5.33
N TYR A 84 3.11 -30.09 -5.46
CA TYR A 84 3.94 -30.43 -4.31
C TYR A 84 4.37 -29.16 -3.58
N ARG A 85 3.74 -28.92 -2.43
CA ARG A 85 4.27 -28.00 -1.42
C ARG A 85 5.27 -28.78 -0.60
N SER A 86 6.51 -28.33 -0.63
CA SER A 86 7.55 -28.83 0.26
C SER A 86 7.05 -28.73 1.70
N ASP A 87 6.74 -29.86 2.34
CA ASP A 87 6.81 -29.98 3.79
C ASP A 87 8.29 -29.90 4.20
N SER A 88 8.86 -28.72 4.04
CA SER A 88 10.14 -28.37 4.60
C SER A 88 9.92 -28.22 6.09
N THR A 89 10.03 -29.33 6.82
CA THR A 89 10.30 -29.34 8.27
C THR A 89 11.73 -28.85 8.59
N ASN A 90 12.29 -28.01 7.70
CA ASN A 90 13.53 -27.26 7.76
C ASN A 90 13.31 -25.92 7.02
N ASP A 91 12.16 -25.28 7.21
CA ASP A 91 11.86 -24.00 6.58
C ASP A 91 12.71 -22.89 7.21
N THR A 92 13.91 -22.71 6.66
CA THR A 92 14.75 -21.53 6.87
C THR A 92 14.25 -20.34 6.05
N SER A 93 13.11 -20.45 5.33
CA SER A 93 12.48 -19.31 4.67
C SER A 93 11.73 -18.48 5.70
N LYS A 94 12.14 -17.22 5.80
CA LYS A 94 11.50 -16.22 6.65
C LYS A 94 10.02 -16.07 6.22
N PRO A 95 9.05 -16.05 7.17
CA PRO A 95 7.64 -15.87 6.86
C PRO A 95 7.39 -14.60 6.04
N LEU A 96 6.48 -14.71 5.06
CA LEU A 96 6.15 -13.62 4.14
C LEU A 96 5.10 -12.70 4.75
N ILE A 97 5.31 -11.39 4.62
CA ILE A 97 4.33 -10.34 4.92
C ILE A 97 4.15 -9.51 3.66
N ALA A 98 2.90 -9.23 3.28
CA ALA A 98 2.62 -8.31 2.18
C ALA A 98 2.45 -6.88 2.68
N TYR A 99 2.97 -5.91 1.93
CA TYR A 99 2.68 -4.50 2.09
C TYR A 99 2.12 -3.95 0.78
N LEU A 100 0.87 -3.48 0.85
CA LEU A 100 0.18 -2.85 -0.26
C LEU A 100 0.16 -1.32 -0.06
N MET A 101 0.43 -0.56 -1.11
CA MET A 101 0.25 0.90 -1.11
C MET A 101 -0.25 1.41 -2.47
N PRO A 102 -1.00 2.53 -2.51
CA PRO A 102 -1.47 3.13 -3.76
C PRO A 102 -0.33 3.63 -4.64
N ARG A 103 0.56 4.44 -4.06
CA ARG A 103 1.60 5.20 -4.77
C ARG A 103 2.95 5.06 -4.07
N LEU A 104 4.02 5.14 -4.86
CA LEU A 104 5.42 5.19 -4.39
C LEU A 104 6.15 6.27 -5.20
N GLU A 105 5.75 7.51 -5.00
CA GLU A 105 6.12 8.65 -5.86
C GLU A 105 6.83 9.77 -5.09
N ASN A 106 6.79 9.74 -3.75
CA ASN A 106 7.37 10.77 -2.89
C ASN A 106 8.11 10.16 -1.69
N MET A 107 8.90 10.95 -0.97
CA MET A 107 9.63 10.46 0.21
C MET A 107 8.72 10.08 1.35
N TYR A 108 7.50 10.63 1.44
CA TYR A 108 6.54 10.17 2.44
C TYR A 108 6.30 8.66 2.31
N THR A 109 5.90 8.22 1.12
CA THR A 109 5.66 6.80 0.80
C THR A 109 6.94 5.96 0.83
N ALA A 110 8.08 6.52 0.40
CA ALA A 110 9.37 5.83 0.46
C ALA A 110 9.86 5.59 1.91
N GLN A 111 9.68 6.56 2.81
CA GLN A 111 10.07 6.42 4.22
C GLN A 111 9.15 5.44 4.96
N LEU A 112 7.85 5.42 4.65
CA LEU A 112 6.94 4.38 5.14
C LEU A 112 7.43 2.98 4.73
N LEU A 113 7.74 2.78 3.44
CA LEU A 113 8.29 1.52 2.93
C LEU A 113 9.61 1.14 3.61
N SER A 114 10.52 2.11 3.80
CA SER A 114 11.78 1.89 4.51
C SER A 114 11.54 1.48 5.97
N GLY A 115 10.56 2.09 6.64
CA GLY A 115 10.15 1.72 8.00
C GLY A 115 9.63 0.29 8.08
N VAL A 116 8.71 -0.07 7.18
CA VAL A 116 8.12 -1.41 7.08
C VAL A 116 9.20 -2.45 6.79
N GLU A 117 10.00 -2.26 5.73
CA GLU A 117 11.03 -3.22 5.33
C GLU A 117 12.05 -3.45 6.44
N SER A 118 12.54 -2.37 7.05
CA SER A 118 13.61 -2.48 8.05
C SER A 118 13.14 -3.20 9.34
N GLU A 119 11.93 -2.96 9.80
CA GLU A 119 11.40 -3.65 10.99
C GLU A 119 11.02 -5.11 10.67
N LEU A 120 10.47 -5.39 9.47
CA LEU A 120 10.20 -6.77 9.04
C LEU A 120 11.49 -7.60 9.00
N SER A 121 12.54 -7.05 8.39
CA SER A 121 13.84 -7.70 8.27
C SER A 121 14.44 -8.03 9.64
N LYS A 122 14.35 -7.08 10.59
CA LYS A 122 14.79 -7.20 11.98
C LYS A 122 14.01 -8.28 12.76
N LEU A 123 12.70 -8.40 12.53
CA LEU A 123 11.85 -9.40 13.17
C LEU A 123 11.87 -10.76 12.45
N GLY A 124 12.64 -10.91 11.38
CA GLY A 124 12.80 -12.18 10.68
C GLY A 124 11.71 -12.49 9.66
N TYR A 125 10.98 -11.49 9.17
CA TYR A 125 10.03 -11.60 8.07
C TYR A 125 10.68 -11.28 6.71
N ARG A 126 10.01 -11.66 5.62
CA ARG A 126 10.30 -11.22 4.25
C ARG A 126 9.13 -10.39 3.71
N LEU A 127 9.45 -9.31 3.01
CA LEU A 127 8.48 -8.40 2.44
C LEU A 127 8.10 -8.82 1.02
N ILE A 128 6.79 -8.87 0.74
CA ILE A 128 6.21 -8.77 -0.60
C ILE A 128 5.64 -7.37 -0.73
N PHE A 129 6.19 -6.57 -1.63
CA PHE A 129 5.72 -5.21 -1.89
C PHE A 129 4.82 -5.18 -3.12
N CYS A 130 3.67 -4.53 -3.01
CA CYS A 130 2.68 -4.42 -4.08
C CYS A 130 2.14 -3.00 -4.20
N ARG A 131 2.02 -2.50 -5.44
CA ARG A 131 1.39 -1.21 -5.74
C ARG A 131 -0.03 -1.43 -6.25
N THR A 132 -0.99 -0.73 -5.67
CA THR A 132 -2.40 -0.81 -6.08
C THR A 132 -2.79 0.21 -7.14
N HIS A 133 -1.92 1.19 -7.44
CA HIS A 133 -2.12 2.20 -8.48
C HIS A 133 -3.43 2.98 -8.32
N ASP A 134 -3.78 3.31 -7.07
CA ASP A 134 -5.04 3.98 -6.71
C ASP A 134 -6.31 3.26 -7.22
N SER A 135 -6.25 1.96 -7.50
CA SER A 135 -7.39 1.16 -7.96
C SER A 135 -7.84 0.16 -6.90
N GLN A 136 -9.11 0.25 -6.50
CA GLN A 136 -9.72 -0.70 -5.56
C GLN A 136 -9.84 -2.11 -6.15
N ASP A 137 -9.99 -2.23 -7.48
CA ASP A 137 -10.03 -3.52 -8.17
C ASP A 137 -8.65 -4.20 -8.14
N ILE A 138 -7.59 -3.45 -8.46
CA ILE A 138 -6.21 -3.96 -8.37
C ILE A 138 -5.87 -4.30 -6.91
N GLU A 139 -6.28 -3.47 -5.95
CA GLU A 139 -6.12 -3.76 -4.52
C GLU A 139 -6.76 -5.10 -4.13
N LYS A 140 -8.00 -5.34 -4.56
CA LYS A 140 -8.73 -6.59 -4.33
C LYS A 140 -8.03 -7.80 -4.94
N ASP A 141 -7.54 -7.70 -6.17
CA ASP A 141 -6.85 -8.80 -6.84
C ASP A 141 -5.50 -9.11 -6.18
N ILE A 142 -4.71 -8.10 -5.87
CA ILE A 142 -3.43 -8.26 -5.15
C ILE A 142 -3.66 -8.90 -3.79
N LEU A 143 -4.67 -8.48 -3.03
CA LEU A 143 -5.00 -9.07 -1.73
C LEU A 143 -5.24 -10.59 -1.86
N ARG A 144 -5.99 -11.02 -2.88
CA ARG A 144 -6.25 -12.44 -3.14
C ARG A 144 -4.98 -13.20 -3.52
N GLU A 145 -4.14 -12.61 -4.36
CA GLU A 145 -2.87 -13.21 -4.79
C GLU A 145 -1.93 -13.42 -3.60
N VAL A 146 -1.72 -12.41 -2.75
CA VAL A 146 -0.79 -12.53 -1.62
C VAL A 146 -1.29 -13.55 -0.58
N ILE A 147 -2.60 -13.68 -0.40
CA ILE A 147 -3.18 -14.74 0.45
C ILE A 147 -2.89 -16.12 -0.15
N GLN A 148 -3.03 -16.30 -1.47
CA GLN A 148 -2.70 -17.56 -2.14
C GLN A 148 -1.21 -17.90 -2.05
N LEU A 149 -0.34 -16.88 -2.01
CA LEU A 149 1.10 -17.02 -1.75
C LEU A 149 1.43 -17.39 -0.29
N GLY A 150 0.44 -17.44 0.60
CA GLY A 150 0.60 -17.91 1.97
C GLY A 150 1.24 -16.89 2.92
N VAL A 151 1.07 -15.59 2.66
CA VAL A 151 1.52 -14.53 3.58
C VAL A 151 0.90 -14.71 4.97
N LYS A 152 1.68 -14.39 6.02
CA LYS A 152 1.27 -14.50 7.42
C LYS A 152 0.57 -13.26 7.94
N GLY A 153 0.63 -12.16 7.19
CA GLY A 153 -0.03 -10.92 7.53
C GLY A 153 0.09 -9.91 6.40
N ILE A 154 -0.76 -8.90 6.46
CA ILE A 154 -0.84 -7.83 5.47
C ILE A 154 -0.77 -6.48 6.21
N ILE A 155 0.08 -5.59 5.71
CA ILE A 155 0.00 -4.16 5.97
C ILE A 155 -0.60 -3.53 4.72
N ILE A 156 -1.60 -2.68 4.88
CA ILE A 156 -2.24 -2.02 3.75
C ILE A 156 -2.33 -0.52 4.01
N PHE A 157 -1.77 0.26 3.10
CA PHE A 157 -2.14 1.65 2.92
C PHE A 157 -3.30 1.64 1.91
N PRO A 158 -4.57 1.83 2.34
CA PRO A 158 -5.72 1.64 1.47
C PRO A 158 -5.85 2.76 0.43
N VAL A 159 -6.38 2.38 -0.73
CA VAL A 159 -6.77 3.31 -1.80
C VAL A 159 -7.81 4.32 -1.30
N GLU A 160 -7.77 5.54 -1.84
CA GLU A 160 -8.73 6.60 -1.54
C GLU A 160 -10.14 6.24 -2.02
N GLY A 161 -11.17 6.72 -1.33
CA GLY A 161 -12.55 6.60 -1.79
C GLY A 161 -13.58 6.51 -0.68
N GLU A 162 -14.85 6.69 -1.06
CA GLU A 162 -15.99 6.57 -0.16
C GLU A 162 -16.32 5.11 0.18
N THR A 163 -15.90 4.18 -0.68
CA THR A 163 -16.04 2.73 -0.50
C THR A 163 -14.72 2.08 -0.16
N TYR A 164 -14.77 0.89 0.42
CA TYR A 164 -13.60 0.09 0.77
C TYR A 164 -13.61 -1.23 -0.01
N SER A 165 -12.43 -1.78 -0.27
CA SER A 165 -12.31 -3.12 -0.85
C SER A 165 -13.04 -4.15 0.02
N GLU A 166 -13.96 -4.90 -0.58
CA GLU A 166 -14.69 -6.00 0.07
C GLU A 166 -13.75 -7.06 0.66
N GLU A 167 -12.56 -7.22 0.07
CA GLU A 167 -11.58 -8.20 0.55
C GLU A 167 -10.96 -7.75 1.88
N ILE A 168 -10.77 -6.44 2.11
CA ILE A 168 -10.33 -5.93 3.41
C ILE A 168 -11.37 -6.24 4.50
N LEU A 169 -12.65 -6.04 4.19
CA LEU A 169 -13.75 -6.38 5.08
C LEU A 169 -13.76 -7.88 5.40
N ARG A 170 -13.64 -8.73 4.37
CA ARG A 170 -13.58 -10.18 4.53
C ARG A 170 -12.42 -10.61 5.43
N LEU A 171 -11.22 -10.07 5.20
CA LEU A 171 -10.04 -10.36 6.02
C LEU A 171 -10.22 -9.94 7.48
N THR A 172 -10.83 -8.77 7.69
CA THR A 172 -11.12 -8.25 9.02
C THR A 172 -12.11 -9.14 9.78
N LEU A 173 -13.17 -9.61 9.10
CA LEU A 173 -14.17 -10.52 9.65
C LEU A 173 -13.64 -11.94 9.88
N SER A 174 -12.69 -12.40 9.05
CA SER A 174 -12.05 -13.70 9.23
C SER A 174 -10.88 -13.68 10.22
N GLU A 175 -10.67 -12.57 10.94
CA GLU A 175 -9.58 -12.35 11.90
C GLU A 175 -8.18 -12.62 11.30
N PHE A 176 -8.02 -12.36 10.00
CA PHE A 176 -6.72 -12.46 9.35
C PHE A 176 -5.80 -11.33 9.87
N PRO A 177 -4.50 -11.58 10.13
CA PRO A 177 -3.58 -10.53 10.56
C PRO A 177 -3.44 -9.40 9.54
N LEU A 178 -4.13 -8.30 9.80
CA LEU A 178 -4.22 -7.14 8.92
C LEU A 178 -4.01 -5.86 9.74
N VAL A 179 -3.13 -4.98 9.25
CA VAL A 179 -2.93 -3.63 9.77
C VAL A 179 -3.16 -2.62 8.66
N VAL A 180 -4.04 -1.66 8.89
CA VAL A 180 -4.25 -0.51 8.01
C VAL A 180 -3.26 0.61 8.40
N LEU A 181 -2.61 1.22 7.43
CA LEU A 181 -1.56 2.22 7.62
C LEU A 181 -1.97 3.54 6.96
N ASP A 182 -1.58 4.66 7.56
CA ASP A 182 -1.87 6.06 7.14
C ASP A 182 -3.35 6.46 7.31
N ARG A 183 -4.27 5.60 6.90
CA ARG A 183 -5.72 5.83 6.87
C ARG A 183 -6.44 4.78 7.70
N TYR A 184 -7.59 5.15 8.22
CA TYR A 184 -8.51 4.20 8.84
C TYR A 184 -9.76 4.06 7.99
N LEU A 185 -10.50 2.98 8.18
CA LEU A 185 -11.74 2.71 7.45
C LEU A 185 -12.92 3.09 8.34
N ARG A 186 -13.76 4.02 7.91
CA ARG A 186 -14.93 4.46 8.70
C ARG A 186 -15.90 3.31 8.88
N GLY A 187 -16.40 3.16 10.11
CA GLY A 187 -17.37 2.12 10.45
C GLY A 187 -16.82 0.70 10.47
N ILE A 188 -15.52 0.51 10.21
CA ILE A 188 -14.86 -0.80 10.30
C ILE A 188 -13.79 -0.71 11.38
N GLU A 189 -13.95 -1.52 12.41
CA GLU A 189 -12.92 -1.65 13.43
C GLU A 189 -11.77 -2.49 12.87
N THR A 190 -10.62 -1.84 12.67
CA THR A 190 -9.38 -2.49 12.21
C THR A 190 -8.22 -2.14 13.14
N ASN A 191 -7.16 -2.94 13.09
CA ASN A 191 -5.88 -2.48 13.60
C ASN A 191 -5.36 -1.38 12.66
N CYS A 192 -5.21 -0.14 13.13
CA CYS A 192 -4.60 0.94 12.34
C CYS A 192 -3.40 1.56 13.03
N VAL A 193 -2.43 1.95 12.22
CA VAL A 193 -1.35 2.85 12.61
C VAL A 193 -1.43 4.06 11.71
N CYS A 194 -1.73 5.20 12.31
CA CYS A 194 -2.07 6.42 11.59
C CYS A 194 -1.37 7.60 12.28
N SER A 195 -1.06 8.69 11.56
CA SER A 195 -0.62 9.92 12.23
C SER A 195 -1.79 10.61 12.93
N ASP A 196 -1.49 11.37 13.98
CA ASP A 196 -2.46 12.28 14.60
C ASP A 196 -2.67 13.52 13.70
N ASN A 197 -3.42 13.29 12.62
CA ASN A 197 -3.70 14.28 11.59
C ASN A 197 -4.48 15.49 12.15
N VAL A 198 -5.38 15.24 13.11
CA VAL A 198 -6.15 16.30 13.78
C VAL A 198 -5.21 17.20 14.57
N GLN A 199 -4.37 16.63 15.43
CA GLN A 199 -3.45 17.42 16.25
C GLN A 199 -2.40 18.14 15.40
N GLY A 200 -1.85 17.47 14.38
CA GLY A 200 -0.87 18.10 13.49
C GLY A 200 -1.41 19.29 12.71
N ALA A 201 -2.63 19.18 12.18
CA ALA A 201 -3.28 20.28 11.47
C ALA A 201 -3.70 21.42 12.43
N HIS A 202 -4.10 21.07 13.65
CA HIS A 202 -4.39 22.04 14.70
C HIS A 202 -3.14 22.86 15.06
N GLU A 203 -2.00 22.21 15.27
CA GLU A 203 -0.71 22.87 15.56
C GLU A 203 -0.24 23.77 14.40
N ALA A 204 -0.36 23.28 13.17
CA ALA A 204 -0.01 24.06 11.98
C ALA A 204 -0.86 25.33 11.84
N THR A 205 -2.16 25.21 12.08
CA THR A 205 -3.10 26.34 11.99
C THR A 205 -2.89 27.29 13.16
N SER A 206 -2.70 26.77 14.37
CA SER A 206 -2.41 27.57 15.58
C SER A 206 -1.11 28.37 15.43
N HIS A 207 -0.10 27.81 14.77
CA HIS A 207 1.11 28.53 14.41
C HIS A 207 0.82 29.76 13.54
N LEU A 208 0.01 29.60 12.48
CA LEU A 208 -0.40 30.73 11.64
C LEU A 208 -1.20 31.78 12.43
N VAL A 209 -2.12 31.35 13.29
CA VAL A 209 -2.88 32.27 14.16
C VAL A 209 -1.96 33.01 15.12
N SER A 210 -0.95 32.33 15.69
CA SER A 210 0.04 32.95 16.60
C SER A 210 0.90 34.03 15.94
N LEU A 211 1.03 33.96 14.60
CA LEU A 211 1.70 34.97 13.78
C LEU A 211 0.78 36.14 13.42
N GLY A 212 -0.48 36.14 13.88
CA GLY A 212 -1.46 37.21 13.67
C GLY A 212 -2.40 36.99 12.48
N HIS A 213 -2.30 35.86 11.78
CA HIS A 213 -3.20 35.56 10.65
C HIS A 213 -4.58 35.16 11.15
N THR A 214 -5.63 35.80 10.61
CA THR A 214 -7.03 35.49 10.91
C THR A 214 -7.81 35.01 9.68
N ARG A 215 -7.37 35.38 8.49
CA ARG A 215 -7.88 34.87 7.21
C ARG A 215 -6.94 33.81 6.65
N ILE A 216 -7.13 32.59 7.12
CA ILE A 216 -6.32 31.43 6.78
C ILE A 216 -7.10 30.57 5.78
N GLY A 217 -6.51 30.26 4.64
CA GLY A 217 -7.07 29.32 3.66
C GLY A 217 -6.75 27.87 3.97
N PHE A 218 -7.62 26.97 3.54
CA PHE A 218 -7.38 25.53 3.53
C PHE A 218 -7.46 25.04 2.08
N VAL A 219 -6.36 24.48 1.58
CA VAL A 219 -6.27 24.01 0.20
C VAL A 219 -5.95 22.53 0.16
N SER A 220 -6.82 21.79 -0.53
CA SER A 220 -6.87 20.33 -0.56
C SER A 220 -7.32 19.80 -1.91
N THR A 221 -6.98 18.55 -2.18
CA THR A 221 -7.70 17.75 -3.17
C THR A 221 -9.04 17.27 -2.60
N ALA A 222 -9.82 16.54 -3.42
CA ALA A 222 -11.04 15.88 -2.96
C ALA A 222 -10.77 15.05 -1.69
N TYR A 223 -11.53 15.33 -0.64
CA TYR A 223 -11.25 14.82 0.72
C TYR A 223 -12.25 13.76 1.19
N GLN A 224 -13.43 13.69 0.57
CA GLN A 224 -14.49 12.77 0.97
C GLN A 224 -14.01 11.32 0.89
N GLY A 225 -14.13 10.60 2.00
CA GLY A 225 -13.68 9.20 2.11
C GLY A 225 -12.19 9.02 2.42
N THR A 226 -11.39 10.09 2.41
CA THR A 226 -9.96 10.04 2.75
C THR A 226 -9.73 10.54 4.17
N THR A 227 -9.74 9.62 5.13
CA THR A 227 -9.76 9.95 6.57
C THR A 227 -8.60 10.81 7.04
N SER A 228 -7.40 10.66 6.46
CA SER A 228 -6.26 11.51 6.83
C SER A 228 -6.46 12.97 6.45
N ILE A 229 -7.11 13.25 5.32
CA ILE A 229 -7.42 14.62 4.87
C ILE A 229 -8.61 15.19 5.66
N GLU A 230 -9.64 14.38 5.92
CA GLU A 230 -10.79 14.76 6.75
C GLU A 230 -10.35 15.14 8.19
N ASP A 231 -9.44 14.36 8.77
CA ASP A 231 -8.86 14.65 10.07
C ASP A 231 -8.04 15.96 10.04
N ARG A 232 -7.28 16.23 8.96
CA ARG A 232 -6.56 17.51 8.79
C ARG A 232 -7.52 18.69 8.71
N LEU A 233 -8.62 18.56 7.96
CA LEU A 233 -9.66 19.60 7.91
C LEU A 233 -10.27 19.83 9.29
N THR A 234 -10.54 18.75 10.04
CA THR A 234 -11.05 18.82 11.41
C THR A 234 -10.09 19.57 12.34
N GLY A 235 -8.78 19.29 12.25
CA GLY A 235 -7.75 19.98 13.04
C GLY A 235 -7.65 21.47 12.72
N TYR A 236 -7.71 21.82 11.43
CA TYR A 236 -7.78 23.21 10.95
C TYR A 236 -9.00 23.95 11.52
N GLU A 237 -10.20 23.40 11.37
CA GLU A 237 -11.44 23.99 11.87
C GLU A 237 -11.42 24.16 13.39
N LYS A 238 -10.94 23.13 14.10
CA LYS A 238 -10.82 23.16 15.56
C LYS A 238 -9.88 24.28 16.01
N SER A 239 -8.74 24.46 15.34
CA SER A 239 -7.79 25.52 15.68
C SER A 239 -8.39 26.91 15.48
N LEU A 240 -9.18 27.13 14.42
CA LEU A 240 -9.88 28.40 14.22
C LEU A 240 -10.90 28.64 15.34
N ALA A 241 -11.70 27.62 15.67
CA ALA A 241 -12.69 27.69 16.73
C ALA A 241 -12.05 27.99 18.11
N ASP A 242 -10.95 27.32 18.46
CA ASP A 242 -10.23 27.54 19.71
C ASP A 242 -9.69 28.97 19.85
N HIS A 243 -9.46 29.67 18.73
CA HIS A 243 -9.01 31.06 18.68
C HIS A 243 -10.13 32.06 18.35
N ASN A 244 -11.40 31.62 18.38
CA ASN A 244 -12.58 32.44 18.06
C ASN A 244 -12.57 33.06 16.64
N ILE A 245 -11.94 32.37 15.68
CA ILE A 245 -11.96 32.75 14.28
C ILE A 245 -13.09 31.97 13.59
N PRO A 246 -14.06 32.63 12.94
CA PRO A 246 -15.13 31.94 12.24
C PRO A 246 -14.58 31.18 11.04
N VAL A 247 -15.12 29.98 10.82
CA VAL A 247 -14.86 29.22 9.61
C VAL A 247 -15.50 29.92 8.41
N ASP A 248 -14.67 30.40 7.49
CA ASP A 248 -15.11 30.94 6.20
C ASP A 248 -14.93 29.87 5.11
N HIS A 249 -16.05 29.37 4.56
CA HIS A 249 -16.01 28.36 3.51
C HIS A 249 -15.48 28.91 2.17
N SER A 250 -15.46 30.24 1.96
CA SER A 250 -14.86 30.84 0.76
C SER A 250 -13.33 30.76 0.77
N LEU A 251 -12.73 30.53 1.95
CA LEU A 251 -11.31 30.26 2.14
C LEU A 251 -10.96 28.77 2.03
N ARG A 252 -11.84 27.96 1.44
CA ARG A 252 -11.60 26.53 1.18
C ARG A 252 -11.55 26.25 -0.30
N LEU A 253 -10.58 25.44 -0.68
CA LEU A 253 -10.42 24.94 -2.02
C LEU A 253 -10.12 23.46 -1.92
N CYS A 254 -11.15 22.63 -2.06
CA CYS A 254 -11.10 21.20 -1.73
C CYS A 254 -11.63 20.29 -2.87
N HIS A 255 -11.67 20.79 -4.11
CA HIS A 255 -12.35 20.12 -5.23
C HIS A 255 -11.43 19.81 -6.41
N PHE A 256 -10.11 19.93 -6.24
CA PHE A 256 -9.19 19.48 -7.27
C PHE A 256 -9.21 17.95 -7.32
N ASP A 257 -9.33 17.41 -8.52
CA ASP A 257 -9.30 15.98 -8.71
C ASP A 257 -7.91 15.42 -8.37
N ASN A 258 -7.88 14.31 -7.63
CA ASN A 258 -6.64 13.61 -7.32
C ASN A 258 -5.99 13.05 -8.60
N GLU A 259 -6.77 12.69 -9.64
CA GLU A 259 -6.22 12.24 -10.92
C GLU A 259 -5.39 13.34 -11.61
N GLN A 260 -5.80 14.61 -11.54
CA GLN A 260 -5.05 15.74 -12.07
C GLN A 260 -3.85 16.11 -11.18
N THR A 261 -3.95 15.84 -9.88
CA THR A 261 -2.84 15.98 -8.92
C THR A 261 -1.78 14.88 -9.10
N ASN A 262 -2.15 13.70 -9.60
CA ASN A 262 -1.22 12.61 -9.88
C ASN A 262 -0.21 12.97 -11.00
N THR A 263 -0.60 13.78 -11.98
CA THR A 263 0.33 14.32 -13.00
C THR A 263 1.42 15.18 -12.34
N ILE A 264 1.09 15.92 -11.28
CA ILE A 264 2.04 16.75 -10.51
C ILE A 264 3.11 15.90 -9.83
N LEU A 265 2.69 14.77 -9.26
CA LEU A 265 3.57 13.82 -8.57
C LEU A 265 4.39 12.97 -9.55
N GLN A 266 3.88 12.71 -10.75
CA GLN A 266 4.56 11.90 -11.77
C GLN A 266 5.50 12.71 -12.68
N GLU A 267 5.14 13.94 -13.03
CA GLU A 267 5.87 14.77 -14.01
C GLU A 267 6.60 15.96 -13.36
N GLY A 268 6.38 16.22 -12.07
CA GLY A 268 7.05 17.29 -11.31
C GLY A 268 6.57 18.70 -11.65
N VAL A 269 5.50 18.84 -12.42
CA VAL A 269 4.87 20.11 -12.80
C VAL A 269 3.38 20.02 -12.50
N ALA A 270 2.83 21.02 -11.84
CA ALA A 270 1.40 21.05 -11.59
C ALA A 270 0.60 21.00 -12.91
N ASP A 271 -0.53 20.30 -12.96
CA ASP A 271 -1.46 20.43 -14.09
C ASP A 271 -1.83 21.91 -14.21
N GLU A 272 -1.75 22.46 -15.42
CA GLU A 272 -2.10 23.85 -15.72
C GLU A 272 -3.50 24.20 -15.19
N THR A 273 -4.41 23.23 -15.25
CA THR A 273 -5.77 23.35 -14.73
C THR A 273 -5.77 23.62 -13.22
N VAL A 274 -5.04 22.79 -12.45
CA VAL A 274 -4.94 22.92 -10.99
C VAL A 274 -4.27 24.23 -10.62
N ARG A 275 -3.19 24.62 -11.31
CA ARG A 275 -2.55 25.94 -11.10
C ARG A 275 -3.53 27.08 -11.31
N HIS A 276 -4.25 27.10 -12.43
CA HIS A 276 -5.21 28.16 -12.72
C HIS A 276 -6.33 28.26 -11.69
N GLU A 277 -6.81 27.13 -11.17
CA GLU A 277 -7.81 27.16 -10.11
C GLU A 277 -7.24 27.70 -8.79
N VAL A 278 -6.02 27.32 -8.40
CA VAL A 278 -5.33 27.92 -7.25
C VAL A 278 -5.15 29.43 -7.45
N GLN A 279 -4.69 29.87 -8.63
CA GLN A 279 -4.58 31.30 -8.94
C GLN A 279 -5.93 32.02 -8.85
N SER A 280 -7.01 31.40 -9.34
CA SER A 280 -8.38 31.95 -9.25
C SER A 280 -8.80 32.09 -7.79
N PHE A 281 -8.53 31.09 -6.96
CA PHE A 281 -8.82 31.11 -5.53
C PHE A 281 -8.04 32.21 -4.79
N LEU A 282 -6.74 32.36 -5.06
CA LEU A 282 -5.92 33.43 -4.49
C LEU A 282 -6.45 34.81 -4.89
N ARG A 283 -6.80 35.02 -6.17
CA ARG A 283 -7.36 36.30 -6.66
C ARG A 283 -8.75 36.62 -6.10
N LYS A 284 -9.58 35.60 -5.85
CA LYS A 284 -10.93 35.78 -5.27
C LYS A 284 -10.88 36.13 -3.78
N ASN A 285 -9.79 35.81 -3.10
CA ASN A 285 -9.61 36.03 -1.67
C ASN A 285 -8.38 36.91 -1.40
N PRO A 286 -8.37 38.19 -1.85
CA PRO A 286 -7.20 39.06 -1.74
C PRO A 286 -6.83 39.46 -0.29
N ASP A 287 -7.74 39.26 0.66
CA ASP A 287 -7.53 39.51 2.08
C ASP A 287 -7.06 38.25 2.85
N MET A 288 -6.93 37.11 2.18
CA MET A 288 -6.32 35.90 2.74
C MET A 288 -4.81 36.09 2.84
N THR A 289 -4.27 35.90 4.05
CA THR A 289 -2.85 36.18 4.35
C THR A 289 -2.06 34.94 4.77
N ALA A 290 -2.74 33.80 4.93
CA ALA A 290 -2.07 32.53 5.11
C ALA A 290 -2.84 31.37 4.49
N VAL A 291 -2.15 30.27 4.19
CA VAL A 291 -2.74 29.02 3.69
C VAL A 291 -2.13 27.82 4.42
N PHE A 292 -2.99 26.89 4.82
CA PHE A 292 -2.63 25.53 5.20
C PHE A 292 -2.92 24.58 4.02
N ALA A 293 -1.86 23.97 3.49
CA ALA A 293 -1.92 23.01 2.39
C ALA A 293 -1.91 21.58 2.91
N ILE A 294 -2.78 20.71 2.39
CA ILE A 294 -2.96 19.35 2.95
C ILE A 294 -1.80 18.41 2.74
N ASN A 295 -0.86 18.68 1.85
CA ASN A 295 0.39 17.93 1.70
C ASN A 295 1.44 18.81 1.00
N SER A 296 2.67 18.28 0.85
CA SER A 296 3.76 19.02 0.23
C SER A 296 3.53 19.32 -1.25
N ALA A 297 2.83 18.44 -1.99
CA ALA A 297 2.56 18.63 -3.41
C ALA A 297 1.62 19.81 -3.65
N VAL A 298 0.49 19.84 -2.95
CA VAL A 298 -0.46 20.97 -2.95
C VAL A 298 0.24 22.25 -2.50
N GLY A 299 1.07 22.16 -1.45
CA GLY A 299 1.86 23.29 -0.96
C GLY A 299 2.77 23.90 -2.03
N LEU A 300 3.48 23.07 -2.79
CA LEU A 300 4.34 23.51 -3.89
C LEU A 300 3.53 24.12 -5.03
N THR A 301 2.38 23.54 -5.38
CA THR A 301 1.48 24.12 -6.39
C THR A 301 1.00 25.51 -5.99
N ILE A 302 0.71 25.75 -4.71
CA ILE A 302 0.33 27.08 -4.21
C ILE A 302 1.50 28.05 -4.31
N MET A 303 2.71 27.63 -3.93
CA MET A 303 3.90 28.49 -4.06
C MET A 303 4.18 28.87 -5.52
N GLU A 304 4.07 27.93 -6.45
CA GLU A 304 4.24 28.17 -7.88
C GLU A 304 3.18 29.16 -8.41
N ALA A 305 1.90 28.88 -8.13
CA ALA A 305 0.79 29.73 -8.53
C ALA A 305 0.88 31.15 -7.94
N ALA A 306 1.31 31.29 -6.69
CA ALA A 306 1.49 32.59 -6.03
C ALA A 306 2.57 33.43 -6.73
N VAL A 307 3.73 32.83 -7.03
CA VAL A 307 4.83 33.51 -7.73
C VAL A 307 4.40 34.02 -9.11
N GLU A 308 3.65 33.21 -9.87
CA GLU A 308 3.19 33.57 -11.21
C GLU A 308 2.23 34.76 -11.23
N ILE A 309 1.47 34.96 -10.14
CA ILE A 309 0.52 36.08 -10.01
C ILE A 309 1.07 37.23 -9.16
N GLY A 310 2.36 37.18 -8.82
CA GLY A 310 3.07 38.25 -8.12
C GLY A 310 2.81 38.34 -6.62
N ILE A 311 2.35 37.25 -5.99
CA ILE A 311 2.21 37.14 -4.53
C ILE A 311 3.52 36.58 -3.95
N HIS A 312 4.13 37.30 -3.02
CA HIS A 312 5.38 36.91 -2.37
C HIS A 312 5.12 36.03 -1.14
N VAL A 313 5.95 34.99 -0.97
CA VAL A 313 5.90 34.09 0.18
C VAL A 313 7.24 34.20 0.93
N PRO A 314 7.24 34.56 2.23
CA PRO A 314 6.09 34.70 3.12
C PRO A 314 5.48 36.11 3.22
N GLU A 315 5.98 37.10 2.48
CA GLU A 315 5.70 38.52 2.73
C GLU A 315 4.22 38.89 2.54
N ASP A 316 3.59 38.40 1.48
CA ASP A 316 2.16 38.64 1.19
C ASP A 316 1.29 37.46 1.66
N LEU A 317 1.85 36.23 1.62
CA LEU A 317 1.13 35.00 1.93
C LEU A 317 2.02 34.02 2.71
N SER A 318 1.65 33.74 3.97
CA SER A 318 2.24 32.65 4.75
C SER A 318 1.70 31.30 4.28
N ILE A 319 2.55 30.27 4.12
CA ILE A 319 2.11 28.93 3.73
C ILE A 319 2.71 27.87 4.65
N VAL A 320 1.86 26.98 5.18
CA VAL A 320 2.27 25.77 5.92
C VAL A 320 1.83 24.53 5.15
N PHE A 321 2.72 23.55 5.03
CA PHE A 321 2.41 22.27 4.43
C PHE A 321 2.09 21.24 5.51
N PHE A 322 1.18 20.32 5.24
CA PHE A 322 1.32 18.98 5.80
C PHE A 322 2.37 18.23 4.99
N ASP A 323 3.11 17.32 5.60
CA ASP A 323 4.26 16.62 5.01
C ASP A 323 5.50 17.49 4.79
N ASN A 324 6.66 16.90 5.07
CA ASN A 324 7.94 17.55 4.85
C ASN A 324 8.36 17.46 3.38
N TYR A 325 8.85 18.57 2.82
CA TYR A 325 9.42 18.59 1.49
C TYR A 325 10.91 18.23 1.52
N GLU A 326 11.27 17.27 0.67
CA GLU A 326 12.58 16.62 0.59
C GLU A 326 13.69 17.61 0.23
N LEU A 327 13.40 18.49 -0.72
CA LEU A 327 14.34 19.49 -1.23
C LEU A 327 14.18 20.84 -0.53
N SER A 328 13.58 20.85 0.66
CA SER A 328 13.38 22.08 1.45
C SER A 328 14.66 22.86 1.70
N ALA A 329 15.81 22.18 1.86
CA ALA A 329 17.12 22.82 2.01
C ALA A 329 17.65 23.51 0.73
N LEU A 330 17.14 23.13 -0.45
CA LEU A 330 17.50 23.73 -1.74
C LEU A 330 16.50 24.80 -2.18
N SER A 331 15.36 24.93 -1.48
CA SER A 331 14.35 25.94 -1.80
C SER A 331 14.83 27.34 -1.40
N LYS A 332 14.54 28.34 -2.24
CA LYS A 332 14.74 29.76 -1.89
C LYS A 332 13.93 30.14 -0.65
N VAL A 333 12.72 29.58 -0.53
CA VAL A 333 11.82 29.74 0.60
C VAL A 333 11.53 28.34 1.15
N PRO A 334 12.37 27.83 2.09
CA PRO A 334 12.14 26.54 2.73
C PRO A 334 10.76 26.50 3.42
N PRO A 335 9.88 25.54 3.07
CA PRO A 335 8.52 25.50 3.62
C PRO A 335 8.47 25.12 5.09
N THR A 336 7.70 25.84 5.90
CA THR A 336 7.22 25.40 7.20
C THR A 336 6.27 24.22 6.98
N CYS A 337 6.44 23.12 7.73
CA CYS A 337 5.67 21.90 7.49
C CYS A 337 5.40 21.07 8.74
N VAL A 338 4.41 20.19 8.66
CA VAL A 338 4.15 19.13 9.64
C VAL A 338 4.78 17.81 9.18
N SER A 339 5.72 17.25 9.95
CA SER A 339 6.30 15.93 9.68
C SER A 339 5.56 14.83 10.44
N GLN A 340 5.35 13.69 9.77
CA GLN A 340 4.53 12.58 10.26
C GLN A 340 5.35 11.47 10.94
N GLN A 341 6.68 11.60 11.02
CA GLN A 341 7.57 10.53 11.50
C GLN A 341 7.39 9.24 10.68
N GLU A 342 7.48 9.39 9.36
CA GLU A 342 7.06 8.44 8.32
C GLU A 342 7.72 7.06 8.49
N LYS A 343 9.01 7.06 8.78
CA LYS A 343 9.74 5.81 9.03
C LYS A 343 9.26 5.09 10.29
N GLU A 344 8.87 5.81 11.33
CA GLU A 344 8.38 5.21 12.57
C GLU A 344 6.94 4.69 12.43
N LEU A 345 6.08 5.39 11.67
CA LEU A 345 4.76 4.87 11.27
C LEU A 345 4.88 3.47 10.65
N GLY A 346 5.78 3.31 9.67
CA GLY A 346 6.01 2.02 9.02
C GLY A 346 6.49 0.93 9.98
N LYS A 347 7.40 1.25 10.92
CA LYS A 347 7.85 0.28 11.93
C LYS A 347 6.76 -0.10 12.92
N GLU A 348 5.96 0.88 13.39
CA GLU A 348 4.86 0.63 14.32
C GLU A 348 3.77 -0.24 13.68
N ALA A 349 3.49 -0.09 12.38
CA ALA A 349 2.62 -1.00 11.65
C ALA A 349 3.13 -2.45 11.68
N VAL A 350 4.43 -2.65 11.50
CA VAL A 350 5.05 -3.99 11.59
C VAL A 350 5.00 -4.55 13.00
N ARG A 351 5.28 -3.75 14.02
CA ARG A 351 5.22 -4.17 15.44
C ARG A 351 3.79 -4.55 15.83
N LEU A 352 2.81 -3.79 15.39
CA LEU A 352 1.40 -4.11 15.60
C LEU A 352 1.01 -5.41 14.88
N LEU A 353 1.44 -5.59 13.63
CA LEU A 353 1.18 -6.81 12.87
C LEU A 353 1.81 -8.04 13.53
N ASP A 354 3.07 -7.96 13.95
CA ASP A 354 3.78 -9.03 14.67
C ASP A 354 3.06 -9.39 15.99
N SER A 355 2.58 -8.38 16.72
CA SER A 355 1.73 -8.59 17.90
C SER A 355 0.48 -9.41 17.54
N ILE A 356 -0.23 -9.03 16.48
CA ILE A 356 -1.47 -9.69 16.03
C ILE A 356 -1.20 -11.15 15.62
N ILE A 357 -0.11 -11.39 14.89
CA ILE A 357 0.30 -12.74 14.49
C ILE A 357 0.59 -13.62 15.71
N LYS A 358 1.25 -13.09 16.74
CA LYS A 358 1.59 -13.82 17.97
C LYS A 358 0.39 -13.97 18.92
N HIS A 359 -0.52 -13.01 18.91
CA HIS A 359 -1.68 -12.95 19.80
C HIS A 359 -2.96 -12.62 19.01
N PRO A 360 -3.55 -13.60 18.29
CA PRO A 360 -4.70 -13.35 17.40
C PRO A 360 -5.97 -12.88 18.11
N LYS A 361 -6.10 -13.14 19.42
CA LYS A 361 -7.28 -12.79 20.23
C LYS A 361 -7.18 -11.41 20.91
N GLN A 362 -6.15 -10.62 20.61
CA GLN A 362 -6.03 -9.29 21.21
C GLN A 362 -7.09 -8.35 20.63
N GLU A 363 -7.49 -7.36 21.43
CA GLU A 363 -8.38 -6.30 20.95
C GLU A 363 -7.70 -5.51 19.83
N ARG A 364 -8.51 -5.05 18.87
CA ARG A 364 -8.03 -4.23 17.77
C ARG A 364 -7.56 -2.89 18.32
N ARG A 365 -6.45 -2.38 17.76
CA ARG A 365 -5.83 -1.13 18.24
C ARG A 365 -5.75 -0.10 17.14
N LYS A 366 -6.14 1.13 17.46
CA LYS A 366 -5.82 2.33 16.70
C LYS A 366 -4.64 3.05 17.38
N ILE A 367 -3.46 3.01 16.75
CA ILE A 367 -2.27 3.70 17.22
C ILE A 367 -2.13 5.01 16.46
N LEU A 368 -2.11 6.12 17.19
CA LEU A 368 -1.86 7.46 16.65
C LEU A 368 -0.44 7.91 16.98
N LEU A 369 0.37 8.18 15.96
CA LEU A 369 1.71 8.73 16.15
C LEU A 369 1.65 10.26 16.16
N PRO A 370 2.34 10.93 17.10
CA PRO A 370 2.36 12.38 17.13
C PRO A 370 3.10 12.92 15.90
N THR A 371 2.67 14.08 15.43
CA THR A 371 3.35 14.84 14.37
C THR A 371 4.32 15.85 14.95
N LYS A 372 5.13 16.50 14.10
CA LYS A 372 6.04 17.59 14.51
C LYS A 372 5.94 18.75 13.54
N LEU A 373 5.60 19.94 14.05
CA LEU A 373 5.72 21.18 13.28
C LEU A 373 7.19 21.60 13.17
N ILE A 374 7.66 21.79 11.94
CA ILE A 374 9.00 22.25 11.59
C ILE A 374 8.87 23.64 10.98
N VAL A 375 9.15 24.67 11.78
CA VAL A 375 9.09 26.07 11.35
C VAL A 375 10.29 26.42 10.48
N ARG A 376 10.04 27.00 9.31
CA ARG A 376 11.05 27.48 8.35
C ARG A 376 10.73 28.89 7.85
N LYS A 377 10.89 29.18 6.55
CA LYS A 377 10.84 30.54 5.99
C LYS A 377 9.57 30.85 5.20
N SER A 378 8.65 29.91 5.01
CA SER A 378 7.39 30.17 4.30
C SER A 378 6.28 30.77 5.17
N THR A 379 6.56 31.09 6.43
CA THR A 379 5.61 31.77 7.34
C THR A 379 6.28 32.95 8.01
N ALA A 380 5.58 34.07 8.13
CA ALA A 380 6.05 35.27 8.80
C ALA A 380 4.94 35.88 9.69
N VAL A 381 5.32 36.76 10.61
CA VAL A 381 4.36 37.57 11.38
C VAL A 381 3.60 38.47 10.41
N LEU A 382 2.27 38.52 10.53
CA LEU A 382 1.44 39.40 9.71
C LEU A 382 1.84 40.86 9.94
N SER A 383 2.44 41.49 8.93
CA SER A 383 2.72 42.92 8.93
C SER A 383 1.42 43.68 8.72
N VAL A 384 0.88 44.28 9.77
CA VAL A 384 -0.18 45.29 9.64
C VAL A 384 0.47 46.52 9.04
N GLU A 385 0.20 46.83 7.77
CA GLU A 385 0.50 48.17 7.25
C GLU A 385 -0.22 49.17 8.15
N GLN A 386 0.55 50.00 8.87
CA GLN A 386 -0.03 51.18 9.51
C GLN A 386 -0.57 52.05 8.36
N PRO A 387 -1.86 52.42 8.35
CA PRO A 387 -2.37 53.33 7.34
C PRO A 387 -1.54 54.61 7.42
N SER A 388 -0.92 54.99 6.31
CA SER A 388 -0.20 56.25 6.13
C SER A 388 -1.13 57.38 6.58
N ILE A 389 -0.82 58.00 7.72
CA ILE A 389 -1.57 59.13 8.30
C ILE A 389 -1.39 60.37 7.43
#